data_AF-A0A7C5IPE3-F1
#
_entry.id   AF-A0A7C5IPE3-F1
#
_cell.length_a   1.000
_cell.length_b   1.000
_cell.length_c   1.000
_cell.angle_alpha   90.00
_cell.angle_beta   90.00
_cell.angle_gamma   90.00
#
_symmetry.space_group_name_H-M   'P 1'
#
loop_
_entity.id
_entity.type
_entity.pdbx_description
1 polymer ?
#
loop_
_entity_poly.entity_id
_entity_poly.type
_entity_poly.pdbx_seq_one_letter_code
_entity_poly.pdbx_strand_id
1 'polypeptide(L)'
;MDNKIYTSVSTLFLFLILSLSIKAETVKLKITYNGVGVANNEITIKLGDARLGTGKTDREGNVSIQTGNLPTNHIDVYGHVRTPNGNKNWDVKGWVALDGDNFFHLKMEELLEEMSGMGMPASLLAEAWGLTFSTQGGATADEESAPQETVADNSSSDVSAKNKAPEVEEPEEEIKDAASIHETNMARHEERMAKHDAIMDKMMSSTGNYTFKFYTENNEKFTLFIDGEQYNSKAADRLEFKFDYQAGTIPKARVVFEDGSIDEVEKKLVFGTNQ
;
A
#
# COMPACT_ATOMS: atom_id res chain seq x y z
N MET A 1 18.31 -33.88 57.91
CA MET A 1 17.85 -34.81 56.85
C MET A 1 16.76 -34.05 56.16
N ASP A 2 17.11 -33.25 55.16
CA ASP A 2 16.24 -32.19 54.67
C ASP A 2 16.28 -32.18 53.15
N ASN A 3 15.13 -32.48 52.56
CA ASN A 3 14.77 -32.16 51.17
C ASN A 3 13.31 -32.58 50.99
N LYS A 4 12.43 -31.62 50.68
CA LYS A 4 11.18 -31.76 49.89
C LYS A 4 10.18 -30.65 50.24
N ILE A 5 10.27 -29.44 49.65
CA ILE A 5 9.11 -28.57 49.38
C ILE A 5 9.47 -27.51 48.29
N TYR A 6 9.68 -27.86 47.02
CA TYR A 6 9.82 -26.84 45.94
C TYR A 6 9.31 -27.33 44.58
N THR A 7 8.14 -27.98 44.50
CA THR A 7 7.70 -28.61 43.23
C THR A 7 6.23 -28.35 42.86
N SER A 8 5.61 -27.25 43.28
CA SER A 8 4.18 -27.08 42.98
C SER A 8 3.65 -25.65 42.73
N VAL A 9 4.52 -24.67 42.46
CA VAL A 9 4.08 -23.29 42.11
C VAL A 9 4.44 -22.91 40.67
N SER A 10 5.44 -23.55 40.07
CA SER A 10 5.90 -23.20 38.72
C SER A 10 4.97 -23.70 37.59
N THR A 11 4.13 -24.71 37.85
CA THR A 11 3.21 -25.27 36.83
C THR A 11 1.93 -24.44 36.66
N LEU A 12 1.57 -23.60 37.64
CA LEU A 12 0.32 -22.82 37.60
C LEU A 12 0.46 -21.54 36.75
N PHE A 13 1.69 -21.03 36.54
CA PHE A 13 1.94 -19.85 35.70
C PHE A 13 2.03 -20.19 34.20
N LEU A 14 2.26 -21.46 33.84
CA LEU A 14 2.36 -21.89 32.45
C LEU A 14 0.99 -22.10 31.77
N PHE A 15 -0.11 -22.19 32.55
CA PHE A 15 -1.46 -22.37 32.01
C PHE A 15 -2.24 -21.05 31.79
N LEU A 16 -1.78 -19.92 32.34
CA LEU A 16 -2.46 -18.62 32.20
C LEU A 16 -2.13 -17.90 30.87
N ILE A 17 -1.10 -18.35 30.15
CA ILE A 17 -0.64 -17.73 28.89
C ILE A 17 -1.40 -18.30 27.67
N LEU A 18 -2.23 -19.35 27.85
CA LEU A 18 -2.79 -20.14 26.74
C LEU A 18 -4.28 -19.86 26.44
N SER A 19 -4.81 -18.71 26.85
CA SER A 19 -6.21 -18.33 26.56
C SER A 19 -6.36 -16.88 26.10
N LEU A 20 -5.33 -16.32 25.45
CA LEU A 20 -5.57 -15.20 24.54
C LEU A 20 -6.28 -15.78 23.33
N SER A 21 -7.61 -15.71 23.30
CA SER A 21 -8.39 -15.97 22.10
C SER A 21 -7.89 -15.01 21.02
N ILE A 22 -7.03 -15.53 20.14
CA ILE A 22 -6.64 -14.90 18.89
C ILE A 22 -7.92 -14.86 18.06
N LYS A 23 -8.70 -13.79 18.20
CA LYS A 23 -9.87 -13.59 17.34
C LYS A 23 -9.31 -13.26 15.97
N ALA A 24 -9.63 -14.10 14.98
CA ALA A 24 -9.33 -13.79 13.59
C ALA A 24 -10.01 -12.46 13.24
N GLU A 25 -9.25 -11.50 12.75
CA GLU A 25 -9.78 -10.22 12.31
C GLU A 25 -10.09 -10.28 10.82
N THR A 26 -11.27 -9.82 10.42
CA THR A 26 -11.63 -9.74 9.01
C THR A 26 -11.31 -8.35 8.50
N VAL A 27 -10.34 -8.24 7.61
CA VAL A 27 -10.02 -7.00 6.89
C VAL A 27 -10.94 -6.87 5.69
N LYS A 28 -11.51 -5.69 5.50
CA LYS A 28 -12.37 -5.36 4.36
C LYS A 28 -11.68 -4.30 3.52
N LEU A 29 -11.50 -4.58 2.24
CA LEU A 29 -10.94 -3.62 1.30
C LEU A 29 -11.95 -3.35 0.20
N LYS A 30 -12.03 -2.08 -0.20
CA LYS A 30 -12.63 -1.68 -1.48
C LYS A 30 -11.52 -1.12 -2.35
N ILE A 31 -11.33 -1.67 -3.54
CA ILE A 31 -10.26 -1.28 -4.46
C ILE A 31 -10.88 -0.76 -5.74
N THR A 32 -10.65 0.52 -6.04
CA THR A 32 -11.21 1.17 -7.23
C THR A 32 -10.13 1.80 -8.08
N TYR A 33 -10.38 1.88 -9.38
CA TYR A 33 -9.60 2.68 -10.33
C TYR A 33 -10.56 3.49 -11.19
N ASN A 34 -10.43 4.81 -11.18
CA ASN A 34 -11.34 5.75 -11.85
C ASN A 34 -12.81 5.53 -11.46
N GLY A 35 -13.06 5.28 -10.17
CA GLY A 35 -14.39 5.01 -9.62
C GLY A 35 -14.99 3.64 -9.97
N VAL A 36 -14.30 2.80 -10.76
CA VAL A 36 -14.74 1.44 -11.10
C VAL A 36 -14.02 0.42 -10.21
N GLY A 37 -14.72 -0.62 -9.78
CA GLY A 37 -14.14 -1.72 -8.99
C GLY A 37 -13.01 -2.43 -9.73
N VAL A 38 -11.88 -2.64 -9.06
CA VAL A 38 -10.76 -3.44 -9.58
C VAL A 38 -11.09 -4.93 -9.35
N ALA A 39 -11.78 -5.53 -10.31
CA ALA A 39 -12.36 -6.87 -10.16
C ALA A 39 -11.36 -8.01 -10.43
N ASN A 40 -11.66 -9.20 -9.90
CA ASN A 40 -10.93 -10.45 -10.17
C ASN A 40 -9.43 -10.44 -9.81
N ASN A 41 -8.98 -9.49 -9.00
CA ASN A 41 -7.61 -9.44 -8.52
C ASN A 41 -7.47 -10.34 -7.29
N GLU A 42 -6.42 -11.14 -7.25
CA GLU A 42 -6.00 -11.84 -6.04
C GLU A 42 -5.25 -10.86 -5.15
N ILE A 43 -5.82 -10.56 -3.99
CA ILE A 43 -5.29 -9.61 -3.02
C ILE A 43 -4.62 -10.37 -1.89
N THR A 44 -3.38 -9.99 -1.58
CA THR A 44 -2.62 -10.50 -0.44
C THR A 44 -2.36 -9.36 0.54
N ILE A 45 -2.77 -9.55 1.79
CA ILE A 45 -2.41 -8.63 2.89
C ILE A 45 -1.10 -9.13 3.51
N LYS A 46 -0.15 -8.22 3.67
CA LYS A 46 1.11 -8.48 4.37
C LYS A 46 1.39 -7.45 5.45
N LEU A 47 2.30 -7.80 6.34
CA LEU A 47 2.98 -6.90 7.25
C LEU A 47 4.49 -7.10 7.07
N GLY A 48 5.14 -6.21 6.31
CA GLY A 48 6.48 -6.47 5.80
C GLY A 48 6.48 -7.68 4.86
N ASP A 49 7.32 -8.68 5.16
CA ASP A 49 7.41 -9.91 4.35
C ASP A 49 6.40 -11.00 4.77
N ALA A 50 5.73 -10.83 5.92
CA ALA A 50 4.81 -11.83 6.46
C ALA A 50 3.43 -11.73 5.79
N ARG A 51 2.99 -12.81 5.14
CA ARG A 51 1.63 -12.93 4.58
C ARG A 51 0.62 -13.18 5.71
N LEU A 52 -0.39 -12.32 5.80
CA LEU A 52 -1.46 -12.41 6.81
C LEU A 52 -2.72 -13.10 6.28
N GLY A 53 -3.02 -12.92 4.98
CA GLY A 53 -4.21 -13.49 4.37
C GLY A 53 -4.32 -13.17 2.88
N THR A 54 -5.23 -13.84 2.19
CA THR A 54 -5.55 -13.61 0.78
C THR A 54 -7.04 -13.67 0.51
N GLY A 55 -7.49 -12.91 -0.48
CA GLY A 55 -8.84 -12.99 -1.02
C GLY A 55 -8.87 -12.55 -2.48
N LYS A 56 -10.03 -12.65 -3.12
CA LYS A 56 -10.22 -12.20 -4.50
C LYS A 56 -11.27 -11.10 -4.53
N THR A 57 -11.01 -10.02 -5.26
CA THR A 57 -11.99 -8.93 -5.40
C THR A 57 -13.18 -9.35 -6.26
N ASP A 58 -14.37 -8.92 -5.84
CA ASP A 58 -15.59 -9.03 -6.62
C ASP A 58 -15.66 -7.97 -7.74
N ARG A 59 -16.79 -7.89 -8.45
CA ARG A 59 -16.99 -6.93 -9.56
C ARG A 59 -16.98 -5.47 -9.12
N GLU A 60 -17.31 -5.19 -7.87
CA GLU A 60 -17.33 -3.85 -7.29
C GLU A 60 -15.97 -3.48 -6.65
N GLY A 61 -15.00 -4.40 -6.70
CA GLY A 61 -13.68 -4.24 -6.10
C GLY A 61 -13.67 -4.50 -4.60
N ASN A 62 -14.73 -5.10 -4.02
CA ASN A 62 -14.75 -5.43 -2.60
C ASN A 62 -14.06 -6.78 -2.37
N VAL A 63 -13.38 -6.90 -1.24
CA VAL A 63 -12.84 -8.16 -0.73
C VAL A 63 -12.88 -8.17 0.79
N SER A 64 -13.21 -9.34 1.38
CA SER A 64 -13.11 -9.57 2.82
C SER A 64 -12.13 -10.71 3.06
N ILE A 65 -11.08 -10.44 3.83
CA ILE A 65 -9.96 -11.35 4.05
C ILE A 65 -9.90 -11.65 5.55
N GLN A 66 -10.08 -12.92 5.93
CA GLN A 66 -9.74 -13.35 7.28
C GLN A 66 -8.22 -13.29 7.44
N THR A 67 -7.81 -12.38 8.31
CA THR A 67 -6.45 -12.28 8.81
C THR A 67 -6.40 -12.89 10.21
N GLY A 68 -5.21 -13.23 10.68
CA GLY A 68 -5.00 -13.61 12.07
C GLY A 68 -5.21 -12.42 13.02
N ASN A 69 -4.34 -12.30 14.03
CA ASN A 69 -4.27 -11.09 14.83
C ASN A 69 -3.47 -10.03 14.07
N LEU A 70 -4.01 -8.82 13.90
CA LEU A 70 -3.29 -7.70 13.32
C LEU A 70 -2.57 -6.94 14.43
N PRO A 71 -1.23 -6.90 14.43
CA PRO A 71 -0.49 -6.17 15.47
C PRO A 71 -0.56 -4.64 15.27
N THR A 72 -1.04 -4.16 14.12
CA THR A 72 -1.19 -2.75 13.76
C THR A 72 -2.34 -2.60 12.75
N ASN A 73 -2.92 -1.41 12.66
CA ASN A 73 -3.90 -1.04 11.65
C ASN A 73 -3.26 -0.63 10.31
N HIS A 74 -1.93 -0.49 10.24
CA HIS A 74 -1.21 -0.26 8.99
C HIS A 74 -0.82 -1.59 8.33
N ILE A 75 -1.19 -1.77 7.07
CA ILE A 75 -0.91 -3.00 6.32
C ILE A 75 -0.31 -2.70 4.94
N ASP A 76 0.35 -3.70 4.37
CA ASP A 76 0.77 -3.70 2.97
C ASP A 76 -0.23 -4.50 2.14
N VAL A 77 -0.60 -3.98 0.97
CA VAL A 77 -1.56 -4.62 0.07
C VAL A 77 -0.89 -4.93 -1.27
N TYR A 78 -0.90 -6.21 -1.63
CA TYR A 78 -0.39 -6.71 -2.88
C TYR A 78 -1.56 -7.20 -3.73
N GLY A 79 -1.54 -6.91 -5.02
CA GLY A 79 -2.51 -7.43 -5.96
C GLY A 79 -1.85 -8.15 -7.12
N HIS A 80 -2.52 -9.20 -7.59
CA HIS A 80 -2.15 -9.98 -8.75
C HIS A 80 -3.37 -10.16 -9.65
N VAL A 81 -3.19 -9.94 -10.95
CA VAL A 81 -4.22 -10.20 -11.96
C VAL A 81 -3.62 -10.89 -13.17
N ARG A 82 -4.33 -11.90 -13.66
CA ARG A 82 -4.00 -12.57 -14.93
C ARG A 82 -4.70 -11.86 -16.07
N THR A 83 -3.94 -11.36 -17.02
CA THR A 83 -4.44 -10.73 -18.26
C THR A 83 -4.14 -11.64 -19.47
N PRO A 84 -4.75 -11.39 -20.64
CA PRO A 84 -4.36 -12.08 -21.87
C PRO A 84 -2.87 -11.90 -22.20
N ASN A 85 -2.27 -10.79 -21.77
CA ASN A 85 -0.86 -10.44 -22.00
C ASN A 85 0.07 -10.89 -20.86
N GLY A 86 -0.38 -11.83 -20.03
CA GLY A 86 0.37 -12.38 -18.91
C GLY A 86 -0.07 -11.88 -17.54
N ASN A 87 0.72 -12.24 -16.53
CA ASN A 87 0.45 -11.90 -15.13
C ASN A 87 0.95 -10.47 -14.84
N LYS A 88 0.12 -9.68 -14.17
CA LYS A 88 0.45 -8.35 -13.67
C LYS A 88 0.37 -8.37 -12.15
N ASN A 89 1.32 -7.68 -11.51
CA ASN A 89 1.39 -7.56 -10.06
C ASN A 89 1.57 -6.10 -9.68
N TRP A 90 1.04 -5.73 -8.53
CA TRP A 90 1.24 -4.43 -7.92
C TRP A 90 1.33 -4.56 -6.41
N ASP A 91 1.96 -3.56 -5.78
CA ASP A 91 2.26 -3.57 -4.35
C ASP A 91 2.18 -2.14 -3.80
N VAL A 92 1.49 -2.01 -2.68
CA VAL A 92 1.16 -0.76 -2.01
C VAL A 92 1.55 -0.91 -0.54
N LYS A 93 2.77 -0.47 -0.21
CA LYS A 93 3.36 -0.62 1.13
C LYS A 93 3.18 0.63 2.00
N GLY A 94 2.74 0.45 3.23
CA GLY A 94 2.62 1.53 4.23
C GLY A 94 1.52 2.57 3.98
N TRP A 95 0.74 2.43 2.90
CA TRP A 95 -0.32 3.36 2.49
C TRP A 95 -1.68 3.05 3.08
N VAL A 96 -1.93 1.80 3.48
CA VAL A 96 -3.25 1.34 3.90
C VAL A 96 -3.34 1.37 5.42
N ALA A 97 -4.13 2.31 5.93
CA ALA A 97 -4.43 2.45 7.35
C ALA A 97 -5.91 2.10 7.60
N LEU A 98 -6.16 0.94 8.21
CA LEU A 98 -7.51 0.47 8.50
C LEU A 98 -8.20 1.37 9.52
N ASP A 99 -9.50 1.55 9.35
CA ASP A 99 -10.38 2.23 10.30
C ASP A 99 -10.83 1.31 11.45
N GLY A 100 -11.73 1.79 12.31
CA GLY A 100 -12.25 1.04 13.46
C GLY A 100 -13.09 -0.19 13.11
N ASP A 101 -13.51 -0.34 11.85
CA ASP A 101 -14.26 -1.49 11.33
C ASP A 101 -13.38 -2.43 10.49
N ASN A 102 -12.06 -2.27 10.59
CA ASN A 102 -11.03 -2.95 9.78
C ASN A 102 -11.27 -2.75 8.27
N PHE A 103 -11.75 -1.58 7.87
CA PHE A 103 -12.04 -1.22 6.50
C PHE A 103 -11.05 -0.18 5.94
N PHE A 104 -10.77 -0.27 4.64
CA PHE A 104 -10.10 0.78 3.89
C PHE A 104 -10.57 0.81 2.43
N HIS A 105 -10.70 2.00 1.86
CA HIS A 105 -10.97 2.21 0.44
C HIS A 105 -9.70 2.65 -0.28
N LEU A 106 -9.05 1.71 -0.95
CA LEU A 106 -7.88 1.96 -1.79
C LEU A 106 -8.31 2.47 -3.17
N LYS A 107 -8.14 3.77 -3.40
CA LYS A 107 -8.35 4.41 -4.71
C LYS A 107 -7.04 4.46 -5.46
N MET A 108 -6.91 3.60 -6.48
CA MET A 108 -5.66 3.47 -7.23
C MET A 108 -5.30 4.75 -7.99
N GLU A 109 -6.28 5.54 -8.42
CA GLU A 109 -6.03 6.83 -9.09
C GLU A 109 -5.22 7.81 -8.23
N GLU A 110 -5.54 7.95 -6.93
CA GLU A 110 -4.85 8.86 -6.00
C GLU A 110 -3.39 8.40 -5.80
N LEU A 111 -3.20 7.09 -5.63
CA LEU A 111 -1.87 6.49 -5.51
C LEU A 111 -1.02 6.67 -6.77
N LEU A 112 -1.61 6.46 -7.95
CA LEU A 112 -0.90 6.58 -9.21
C LEU A 112 -0.56 8.02 -9.55
N GLU A 113 -1.41 8.98 -9.19
CA GLU A 113 -1.14 10.41 -9.34
C GLU A 113 0.09 10.81 -8.51
N GLU A 114 0.18 10.35 -7.27
CA GLU A 114 1.34 10.57 -6.43
C GLU A 114 2.63 9.96 -7.01
N MET A 115 2.56 8.71 -7.46
CA MET A 115 3.70 8.07 -8.13
C MET A 115 4.08 8.77 -9.42
N SER A 116 3.11 9.41 -10.09
CA SER A 116 3.39 10.13 -11.34
C SER A 116 4.24 11.38 -11.16
N GLY A 117 4.22 11.97 -9.97
CA GLY A 117 5.16 13.02 -9.56
C GLY A 117 6.63 12.58 -9.60
N MET A 118 6.91 11.27 -9.72
CA MET A 118 8.26 10.71 -9.88
C MET A 118 8.69 10.52 -11.35
N GLY A 119 7.92 11.05 -12.31
CA GLY A 119 8.30 11.10 -13.73
C GLY A 119 7.75 9.95 -14.60
N MET A 120 6.86 9.11 -14.07
CA MET A 120 6.14 8.10 -14.86
C MET A 120 4.66 8.50 -15.01
N PRO A 121 4.08 8.52 -16.21
CA PRO A 121 2.67 8.88 -16.35
C PRO A 121 1.76 7.83 -15.68
N ALA A 122 0.73 8.30 -14.96
CA ALA A 122 -0.21 7.42 -14.24
C ALA A 122 -0.89 6.37 -15.15
N SER A 123 -1.12 6.70 -16.43
CA SER A 123 -1.68 5.77 -17.41
C SER A 123 -0.77 4.56 -17.66
N LEU A 124 0.54 4.78 -17.76
CA LEU A 124 1.52 3.70 -17.96
C LEU A 124 1.60 2.81 -16.73
N LEU A 125 1.55 3.38 -15.53
CA LEU A 125 1.52 2.62 -14.29
C LEU A 125 0.24 1.78 -14.16
N ALA A 126 -0.92 2.37 -14.47
CA ALA A 126 -2.20 1.66 -14.46
C ALA A 126 -2.22 0.44 -15.41
N GLU A 127 -1.66 0.60 -16.62
CA GLU A 127 -1.51 -0.47 -17.59
C GLU A 127 -0.53 -1.54 -17.11
N ALA A 128 0.64 -1.12 -16.59
CA ALA A 128 1.64 -2.03 -16.06
C ALA A 128 1.10 -2.88 -14.90
N TRP A 129 0.20 -2.31 -14.09
CA TRP A 129 -0.45 -2.97 -12.97
C TRP A 129 -1.72 -3.74 -13.36
N GLY A 130 -2.15 -3.70 -14.63
CA GLY A 130 -3.33 -4.42 -15.11
C GLY A 130 -4.66 -3.83 -14.63
N LEU A 131 -4.68 -2.58 -14.15
CA LEU A 131 -5.89 -1.93 -13.63
C LEU A 131 -6.90 -1.62 -14.75
N THR A 132 -6.42 -1.38 -15.96
CA THR A 132 -7.25 -1.11 -17.15
C THR A 132 -8.01 -2.34 -17.65
N PHE A 133 -7.50 -3.55 -17.36
CA PHE A 133 -8.16 -4.82 -17.71
C PHE A 133 -9.19 -5.23 -16.65
N SER A 134 -8.94 -4.88 -15.40
CA SER A 134 -9.75 -5.30 -14.25
C SER A 134 -11.14 -4.65 -14.21
N THR A 135 -11.32 -3.53 -14.91
CA THR A 135 -12.57 -2.76 -14.96
C THR A 135 -13.54 -3.23 -16.05
N GLN A 136 -13.07 -4.02 -17.03
CA GLN A 136 -13.88 -4.48 -18.17
C GLN A 136 -14.47 -5.89 -17.99
N GLY A 137 -14.24 -6.53 -16.83
CA GLY A 137 -14.67 -7.88 -16.51
C GLY A 137 -16.17 -8.04 -16.28
N GLY A 138 -16.96 -7.77 -17.31
CA GLY A 138 -18.31 -8.30 -17.46
C GLY A 138 -18.31 -9.82 -17.33
N ALA A 139 -19.31 -10.31 -16.61
CA ALA A 139 -19.60 -11.73 -16.42
C ALA A 139 -19.52 -12.51 -17.73
N THR A 140 -18.46 -13.28 -17.94
CA THR A 140 -18.68 -14.64 -18.44
C THR A 140 -18.81 -15.48 -17.19
N ALA A 141 -20.06 -15.75 -16.81
CA ALA A 141 -20.35 -16.70 -15.76
C ALA A 141 -19.71 -18.03 -16.18
N ASP A 142 -18.86 -18.59 -15.33
CA ASP A 142 -18.48 -19.99 -15.43
C ASP A 142 -19.79 -20.80 -15.34
N GLU A 143 -20.25 -21.28 -16.48
CA GLU A 143 -21.32 -22.26 -16.60
C GLU A 143 -20.79 -23.56 -15.99
N GLU A 144 -21.15 -23.79 -14.73
CA GLU A 144 -20.96 -25.05 -14.02
C GLU A 144 -21.67 -26.17 -14.79
N SER A 145 -20.93 -26.83 -15.68
CA SER A 145 -21.42 -27.95 -16.48
C SER A 145 -21.63 -29.17 -15.59
N ALA A 146 -22.89 -29.49 -15.31
CA ALA A 146 -23.31 -30.75 -14.73
C ALA A 146 -22.96 -31.94 -15.66
N PRO A 147 -22.71 -33.15 -15.13
CA PRO A 147 -22.31 -34.29 -15.94
C PRO A 147 -23.50 -34.87 -16.68
N GLN A 148 -23.45 -34.88 -18.02
CA GLN A 148 -24.43 -35.57 -18.86
C GLN A 148 -23.80 -36.81 -19.49
N GLU A 149 -24.31 -37.97 -19.12
CA GLU A 149 -23.99 -39.29 -19.67
C GLU A 149 -24.38 -39.41 -21.15
N THR A 150 -23.45 -40.02 -21.91
CA THR A 150 -23.60 -40.87 -23.12
C THR A 150 -24.39 -40.34 -24.31
N VAL A 151 -23.78 -40.32 -25.51
CA VAL A 151 -23.92 -41.39 -26.54
C VAL A 151 -22.70 -41.32 -27.49
N ALA A 152 -22.16 -42.49 -27.84
CA ALA A 152 -21.18 -42.66 -28.90
C ALA A 152 -21.79 -42.29 -30.26
N ASP A 153 -21.07 -41.51 -31.08
CA ASP A 153 -21.13 -41.75 -32.51
C ASP A 153 -19.84 -41.37 -33.23
N ASN A 154 -19.52 -42.25 -34.16
CA ASN A 154 -18.29 -42.40 -34.90
C ASN A 154 -18.44 -41.68 -36.24
N SER A 155 -17.61 -40.67 -36.55
CA SER A 155 -17.38 -40.32 -37.96
C SER A 155 -16.05 -39.61 -38.16
N SER A 156 -15.17 -40.34 -38.85
CA SER A 156 -13.95 -39.91 -39.50
C SER A 156 -14.24 -38.88 -40.61
N SER A 157 -13.46 -37.81 -40.66
CA SER A 157 -13.01 -37.22 -41.92
C SER A 157 -11.78 -36.34 -41.71
N ASP A 158 -10.66 -36.87 -42.18
CA ASP A 158 -9.42 -36.19 -42.57
C ASP A 158 -9.67 -34.87 -43.31
N VAL A 159 -9.09 -33.77 -42.82
CA VAL A 159 -8.69 -32.64 -43.66
C VAL A 159 -7.33 -32.12 -43.19
N SER A 160 -6.31 -32.53 -43.93
CA SER A 160 -4.95 -32.05 -43.86
C SER A 160 -4.88 -30.61 -44.40
N ALA A 161 -4.63 -29.64 -43.51
CA ALA A 161 -4.33 -28.25 -43.88
C ALA A 161 -2.96 -27.85 -43.32
N LYS A 162 -1.99 -27.83 -44.23
CA LYS A 162 -0.59 -27.47 -44.02
C LYS A 162 -0.47 -25.95 -43.90
N ASN A 163 -0.56 -25.41 -42.69
CA ASN A 163 -0.24 -24.01 -42.41
C ASN A 163 1.25 -23.87 -42.07
N LYS A 164 1.94 -23.12 -42.92
CA LYS A 164 3.35 -22.74 -42.82
C LYS A 164 3.46 -21.57 -41.82
N ALA A 165 4.07 -21.83 -40.66
CA ALA A 165 4.35 -20.82 -39.64
C ALA A 165 5.43 -19.83 -40.15
N PRO A 166 5.29 -18.52 -39.92
CA PRO A 166 6.39 -17.57 -40.05
C PRO A 166 7.33 -17.71 -38.85
N GLU A 167 8.60 -17.92 -39.17
CA GLU A 167 9.76 -17.84 -38.28
C GLU A 167 9.88 -16.40 -37.77
N VAL A 168 9.61 -16.21 -36.48
CA VAL A 168 9.79 -14.93 -35.78
C VAL A 168 11.18 -14.95 -35.17
N GLU A 169 12.07 -14.11 -35.67
CA GLU A 169 13.37 -13.85 -35.05
C GLU A 169 13.15 -13.19 -33.69
N GLU A 170 13.66 -13.84 -32.63
CA GLU A 170 13.68 -13.32 -31.26
C GLU A 170 14.64 -12.13 -31.15
N PRO A 171 14.21 -10.95 -30.68
CA PRO A 171 15.12 -9.91 -30.23
C PRO A 171 15.62 -10.25 -28.81
N GLU A 172 16.61 -11.13 -28.71
CA GLU A 172 17.39 -11.33 -27.49
C GLU A 172 18.51 -10.27 -27.42
N GLU A 173 18.24 -9.02 -27.01
CA GLU A 173 19.27 -8.12 -26.43
C GLU A 173 18.71 -6.76 -25.91
N GLU A 174 17.73 -6.74 -24.98
CA GLU A 174 17.35 -5.47 -24.32
C GLU A 174 16.74 -5.59 -22.91
N ILE A 175 17.07 -6.64 -22.13
CA ILE A 175 16.48 -6.85 -20.78
C ILE A 175 17.46 -6.55 -19.63
N LYS A 176 18.75 -6.29 -19.92
CA LYS A 176 19.76 -6.08 -18.85
C LYS A 176 19.69 -4.72 -18.15
N ASP A 177 19.11 -3.71 -18.78
CA ASP A 177 19.08 -2.35 -18.20
C ASP A 177 17.90 -2.12 -17.24
N ALA A 178 16.77 -2.82 -17.43
CA ALA A 178 15.59 -2.67 -16.59
C ALA A 178 15.78 -3.19 -15.16
N ALA A 179 16.54 -4.28 -14.99
CA ALA A 179 16.83 -4.85 -13.67
C ALA A 179 17.75 -3.94 -12.83
N SER A 180 18.76 -3.34 -13.47
CA SER A 180 19.70 -2.40 -12.85
C SER A 180 19.02 -1.11 -12.35
N ILE A 181 18.05 -0.60 -13.13
CA ILE A 181 17.25 0.57 -12.75
C ILE A 181 16.35 0.25 -11.54
N HIS A 182 15.76 -0.94 -11.49
CA HIS A 182 14.91 -1.35 -10.37
C HIS A 182 15.69 -1.49 -9.06
N GLU A 183 16.87 -2.11 -9.10
CA GLU A 183 17.75 -2.27 -7.93
C GLU A 183 18.23 -0.91 -7.38
N THR A 184 18.60 0.01 -8.28
CA THR A 184 19.02 1.37 -7.89
C THR A 184 17.87 2.15 -7.22
N ASN A 185 16.63 1.99 -7.68
CA ASN A 185 15.47 2.66 -7.10
C ASN A 185 15.09 2.08 -5.73
N MET A 186 15.22 0.77 -5.53
CA MET A 186 14.98 0.10 -4.24
C MET A 186 15.98 0.55 -3.18
N ALA A 187 17.28 0.55 -3.49
CA ALA A 187 18.32 1.01 -2.57
C ALA A 187 18.12 2.48 -2.15
N ARG A 188 17.67 3.33 -3.08
CA ARG A 188 17.38 4.74 -2.80
C ARG A 188 16.12 4.93 -1.94
N HIS A 189 15.14 4.03 -2.05
CA HIS A 189 13.95 4.05 -1.20
C HIS A 189 14.29 3.60 0.23
N GLU A 190 15.07 2.54 0.39
CA GLU A 190 15.56 2.07 1.69
C GLU A 190 16.40 3.14 2.41
N GLU A 191 17.28 3.84 1.68
CA GLU A 191 18.04 4.97 2.24
C GLU A 191 17.13 6.12 2.69
N ARG A 192 16.02 6.38 1.98
CA ARG A 192 15.03 7.40 2.37
C ARG A 192 14.25 7.00 3.62
N MET A 193 13.85 5.74 3.74
CA MET A 193 13.15 5.21 4.92
C MET A 193 14.06 5.24 6.15
N ALA A 194 15.31 4.78 6.03
CA ALA A 194 16.28 4.83 7.13
C ALA A 194 16.55 6.26 7.60
N LYS A 195 16.61 7.24 6.68
CA LYS A 195 16.73 8.66 7.03
C LYS A 195 15.48 9.18 7.74
N HIS A 196 14.29 8.78 7.30
CA HIS A 196 13.04 9.16 7.92
C HIS A 196 12.94 8.63 9.36
N ASP A 197 13.25 7.35 9.57
CA ASP A 197 13.22 6.72 10.88
C ASP A 197 14.24 7.35 11.82
N ALA A 198 15.46 7.62 11.36
CA ALA A 198 16.47 8.33 12.15
C ALA A 198 16.03 9.76 12.54
N ILE A 199 15.27 10.45 11.68
CA ILE A 199 14.70 11.77 11.98
C ILE A 199 13.59 11.65 13.03
N MET A 200 12.71 10.65 12.91
CA MET A 200 11.62 10.41 13.86
C MET A 200 12.14 9.98 15.23
N ASP A 201 13.10 9.06 15.28
CA ASP A 201 13.76 8.66 16.53
C ASP A 201 14.44 9.84 17.21
N LYS A 202 15.09 10.72 16.43
CA LYS A 202 15.71 11.94 16.98
C LYS A 202 14.67 12.92 17.51
N MET A 203 13.52 13.08 16.83
CA MET A 203 12.42 13.90 17.32
C MET A 203 11.78 13.34 18.60
N MET A 204 11.54 12.03 18.64
CA MET A 204 10.91 11.37 19.78
C MET A 204 11.82 11.31 21.01
N SER A 205 13.15 11.28 20.81
CA SER A 205 14.12 11.17 21.89
C SER A 205 14.65 12.50 22.42
N SER A 206 14.40 13.64 21.74
CA SER A 206 14.91 14.94 22.19
C SER A 206 13.84 15.99 22.41
N THR A 207 13.68 16.39 23.68
CA THR A 207 13.11 17.68 24.07
C THR A 207 14.05 18.80 23.62
N GLY A 208 13.55 19.74 22.82
CA GLY A 208 14.35 20.83 22.30
C GLY A 208 13.54 21.83 21.49
N ASN A 209 14.19 22.93 21.13
CA ASN A 209 13.56 23.99 20.35
C ASN A 209 13.73 23.66 18.87
N TYR A 210 12.63 23.31 18.22
CA TYR A 210 12.64 23.01 16.79
C TYR A 210 12.23 24.24 16.00
N THR A 211 12.88 24.44 14.86
CA THR A 211 12.55 25.51 13.93
C THR A 211 12.06 24.91 12.63
N PHE A 212 10.80 25.17 12.29
CA PHE A 212 10.22 24.78 11.01
C PHE A 212 10.27 25.96 10.06
N LYS A 213 10.76 25.68 8.85
CA LYS A 213 10.87 26.67 7.77
C LYS A 213 10.04 26.16 6.59
N PHE A 214 8.97 26.89 6.29
CA PHE A 214 8.14 26.63 5.12
C PHE A 214 8.60 27.53 3.99
N TYR A 215 8.70 26.97 2.80
CA TYR A 215 9.01 27.70 1.56
C TYR A 215 7.88 27.41 0.59
N THR A 216 7.29 28.44 0.01
CA THR A 216 6.41 28.28 -1.16
C THR A 216 7.23 28.65 -2.38
N GLU A 217 7.21 27.80 -3.42
CA GLU A 217 7.99 28.04 -4.64
C GLU A 217 7.43 29.22 -5.45
N ASN A 218 6.20 29.64 -5.17
CA ASN A 218 5.43 30.60 -5.98
C ASN A 218 5.00 31.88 -5.24
N ASN A 219 5.54 32.18 -4.06
CA ASN A 219 5.06 33.30 -3.20
C ASN A 219 3.56 33.22 -2.85
N GLU A 220 2.98 32.03 -2.89
CA GLU A 220 1.58 31.81 -2.54
C GLU A 220 1.36 32.07 -1.05
N LYS A 221 0.24 32.73 -0.75
CA LYS A 221 -0.22 32.91 0.63
C LYS A 221 -0.83 31.61 1.11
N PHE A 222 -0.55 31.30 2.36
CA PHE A 222 -1.06 30.11 3.03
C PHE A 222 -1.42 30.43 4.47
N THR A 223 -2.34 29.65 5.00
CA THR A 223 -2.74 29.65 6.39
C THR A 223 -2.28 28.35 7.02
N LEU A 224 -1.36 28.43 7.97
CA LEU A 224 -0.89 27.28 8.74
C LEU A 224 -1.72 27.18 10.02
N PHE A 225 -2.22 25.99 10.34
CA PHE A 225 -2.83 25.72 11.64
C PHE A 225 -1.97 24.74 12.40
N ILE A 226 -1.63 25.07 13.65
CA ILE A 226 -0.86 24.20 14.56
C ILE A 226 -1.61 24.13 15.88
N ASP A 227 -2.00 22.92 16.27
CA ASP A 227 -2.77 22.64 17.50
C ASP A 227 -4.01 23.54 17.66
N GLY A 228 -4.63 23.90 16.54
CA GLY A 228 -5.83 24.76 16.48
C GLY A 228 -5.56 26.26 16.37
N GLU A 229 -4.32 26.72 16.52
CA GLU A 229 -3.93 28.11 16.32
C GLU A 229 -3.68 28.42 14.85
N GLN A 230 -4.15 29.58 14.38
CA GLN A 230 -4.06 29.99 12.98
C GLN A 230 -2.93 31.01 12.75
N TYR A 231 -2.10 30.75 11.75
CA TYR A 231 -0.99 31.58 11.34
C TYR A 231 -1.11 31.93 9.85
N ASN A 232 -1.31 33.21 9.54
CA ASN A 232 -1.49 33.67 8.17
C ASN A 232 -0.15 34.16 7.60
N SER A 233 0.27 33.61 6.45
CA SER A 233 1.42 34.15 5.72
C SER A 233 1.03 35.43 4.97
N LYS A 234 1.97 36.37 4.85
CA LYS A 234 1.86 37.42 3.83
C LYS A 234 2.55 36.94 2.56
N ALA A 235 2.12 37.45 1.41
CA ALA A 235 2.75 37.12 0.13
C ALA A 235 4.25 37.46 0.20
N ALA A 236 5.10 36.53 -0.23
CA ALA A 236 6.57 36.58 -0.18
C ALA A 236 7.23 36.51 1.22
N ASP A 237 6.49 36.22 2.29
CA ASP A 237 7.09 36.06 3.62
C ASP A 237 7.60 34.62 3.85
N ARG A 238 8.85 34.53 4.27
CA ARG A 238 9.39 33.32 4.90
C ARG A 238 8.84 33.25 6.32
N LEU A 239 7.95 32.29 6.57
CA LEU A 239 7.51 32.00 7.94
C LEU A 239 8.50 31.04 8.61
N GLU A 240 9.09 31.51 9.71
CA GLU A 240 9.89 30.71 10.62
C GLU A 240 9.10 30.53 11.91
N PHE A 241 8.77 29.28 12.24
CA PHE A 241 8.11 28.97 13.50
C PHE A 241 9.08 28.28 14.44
N LYS A 242 9.08 28.73 15.70
CA LYS A 242 9.84 28.13 16.78
C LYS A 242 8.85 27.54 17.77
N PHE A 243 8.96 26.24 18.02
CA PHE A 243 8.15 25.57 19.03
C PHE A 243 9.07 24.98 20.10
N ASP A 244 8.63 25.09 21.35
CA ASP A 244 9.21 24.37 22.47
C ASP A 244 8.52 22.99 22.51
N TYR A 245 9.22 21.96 22.04
CA TYR A 245 8.68 20.62 21.95
C TYR A 245 8.85 19.86 23.27
N GLN A 246 7.75 19.30 23.78
CA GLN A 246 7.76 18.33 24.89
C GLN A 246 7.76 16.91 24.33
N ALA A 247 8.63 16.04 24.84
CA ALA A 247 8.74 14.67 24.36
C ALA A 247 7.40 13.93 24.49
N GLY A 248 6.96 13.28 23.40
CA GLY A 248 5.77 12.42 23.38
C GLY A 248 4.49 13.05 22.81
N THR A 249 4.51 14.28 22.33
CA THR A 249 3.36 14.91 21.66
C THR A 249 3.72 15.31 20.24
N ILE A 250 3.11 14.71 19.22
CA ILE A 250 3.29 15.15 17.81
C ILE A 250 2.31 16.30 17.56
N PRO A 251 2.77 17.55 17.32
CA PRO A 251 1.86 18.64 16.99
C PRO A 251 1.15 18.34 15.68
N LYS A 252 -0.16 18.61 15.63
CA LYS A 252 -0.92 18.46 14.38
C LYS A 252 -0.82 19.75 13.60
N ALA A 253 -0.16 19.70 12.44
CA ALA A 253 -0.06 20.82 11.52
C ALA A 253 -0.91 20.57 10.26
N ARG A 254 -1.67 21.57 9.81
CA ARG A 254 -2.32 21.57 8.50
C ARG A 254 -2.05 22.89 7.77
N VAL A 255 -1.79 22.83 6.47
CA VAL A 255 -1.65 24.02 5.62
C VAL A 255 -2.89 24.15 4.75
N VAL A 256 -3.45 25.36 4.71
CA VAL A 256 -4.61 25.70 3.87
C VAL A 256 -4.19 26.85 2.96
N PHE A 257 -4.27 26.64 1.65
CA PHE A 257 -3.93 27.66 0.64
C PHE A 257 -5.12 28.59 0.37
N GLU A 258 -4.87 29.74 -0.28
CA GLU A 258 -5.93 30.72 -0.59
C GLU A 258 -7.03 30.15 -1.50
N ASP A 259 -6.72 29.14 -2.32
CA ASP A 259 -7.69 28.44 -3.16
C ASP A 259 -8.57 27.44 -2.37
N GLY A 260 -8.33 27.31 -1.06
CA GLY A 260 -9.05 26.39 -0.18
C GLY A 260 -8.52 24.96 -0.24
N SER A 261 -7.48 24.67 -1.03
CA SER A 261 -6.81 23.37 -0.98
C SER A 261 -6.15 23.18 0.39
N ILE A 262 -6.25 21.95 0.88
CA ILE A 262 -5.70 21.55 2.18
C ILE A 262 -4.59 20.56 1.88
N ASP A 263 -3.38 20.88 2.33
CA ASP A 263 -2.27 19.95 2.39
C ASP A 263 -2.08 19.56 3.86
N GLU A 264 -2.44 18.31 4.18
CA GLU A 264 -2.05 17.73 5.46
C GLU A 264 -0.55 17.48 5.39
N VAL A 265 0.22 18.38 5.99
CA VAL A 265 1.68 18.31 5.99
C VAL A 265 2.16 17.22 6.94
N GLU A 266 1.86 15.96 6.60
CA GLU A 266 2.74 14.83 6.95
C GLU A 266 3.94 14.79 6.01
N LYS A 267 3.87 15.46 4.84
CA LYS A 267 4.91 15.40 3.83
C LYS A 267 5.96 16.52 3.99
N LYS A 268 7.18 16.08 4.31
CA LYS A 268 8.44 16.84 4.28
C LYS A 268 8.52 18.07 5.20
N LEU A 269 8.56 17.79 6.50
CA LEU A 269 9.24 18.71 7.42
C LEU A 269 10.76 18.56 7.22
N VAL A 270 11.41 19.60 6.69
CA VAL A 270 12.87 19.65 6.60
C VAL A 270 13.41 20.20 7.92
N PHE A 271 13.90 19.31 8.78
CA PHE A 271 14.46 19.66 10.08
C PHE A 271 15.89 20.16 9.92
N GLY A 272 16.11 21.46 10.14
CA GLY A 272 17.44 22.02 10.35
C GLY A 272 17.72 22.14 11.85
N THR A 273 18.79 21.52 12.34
CA THR A 273 19.33 21.86 13.66
C THR A 273 20.13 23.15 13.54
N ASN A 274 19.79 24.18 14.32
CA ASN A 274 20.71 25.30 14.52
C ASN A 274 21.92 24.78 15.29
N GLN A 275 23.11 24.83 14.68
CA GLN A 275 24.38 24.81 15.41
C GLN A 275 24.69 26.21 15.91
#